data_AF-A0A6J4KEN0-F1
#
_entry.id   AF-A0A6J4KEN0-F1
#
_cell.length_a   1.000
_cell.length_b   1.000
_cell.length_c   1.000
_cell.angle_alpha   90.00
_cell.angle_beta   90.00
_cell.angle_gamma   90.00
#
_symmetry.space_group_name_H-M   'P 1'
#
loop_
_entity.id
_entity.type
_entity.pdbx_description
1 polymer ?
#
loop_
_entity_poly.entity_id
_entity_poly.type
_entity_poly.pdbx_seq_one_letter_code
_entity_poly.pdbx_strand_id
1 'polypeptide(L)'
;MLDERRRMAARHLQRGRPERAWIEYRVVLDAQSDDPEALRGQVAVADALAQRSQRLAADFRFGEAESALAVARSIAPDATAIAAAQDHLARARQSQRRLQGAAMTPARQKRLVALLQQAAAAEARGQLLLPVGDSAFDRLRAAQEIAPRDPRVRRAAARLAPAARRCFDRELRGNRVLAARECVDAWQALEGASAGVLEARRRLAQRWVAIGTERLGAGELAAAQSALAAARGLDSTAPGLDELARRLRAAAAASR
;
A
#
# COMPACT_ATOMS: atom_id res chain seq x y z
N MET A 1 36.85 -37.26 26.94
CA MET A 1 36.61 -35.82 26.69
C MET A 1 35.86 -35.60 25.38
N LEU A 2 36.28 -36.20 24.26
CA LEU A 2 35.58 -36.12 22.97
C LEU A 2 34.17 -36.73 23.00
N ASP A 3 33.96 -37.84 23.72
CA ASP A 3 32.61 -38.43 23.94
C ASP A 3 31.60 -37.45 24.55
N GLU A 4 32.02 -36.71 25.58
CA GLU A 4 31.14 -35.74 26.24
C GLU A 4 30.78 -34.60 25.28
N ARG A 5 31.74 -34.14 24.47
CA ARG A 5 31.48 -33.14 23.42
C ARG A 5 30.52 -33.64 22.36
N ARG A 6 30.64 -34.89 21.88
CA ARG A 6 29.67 -35.50 20.96
C ARG A 6 28.25 -35.52 21.56
N ARG A 7 28.12 -35.90 22.84
CA ARG A 7 26.83 -35.89 23.56
C ARG A 7 26.28 -34.48 23.76
N MET A 8 27.13 -33.49 24.04
CA MET A 8 26.73 -32.08 24.13
C MET A 8 26.24 -31.54 22.79
N ALA A 9 26.96 -31.83 21.70
CA ALA A 9 26.59 -31.46 20.35
C ALA A 9 25.20 -32.02 19.97
N ALA A 10 25.00 -33.32 20.20
CA ALA A 10 23.71 -33.98 19.97
C ALA A 10 22.57 -33.34 20.78
N ARG A 11 22.80 -33.02 22.05
CA ARG A 11 21.82 -32.30 22.91
C ARG A 11 21.49 -30.91 22.38
N HIS A 12 22.48 -30.17 21.85
CA HIS A 12 22.22 -28.87 21.24
C HIS A 12 21.35 -28.98 19.98
N LEU A 13 21.62 -29.99 19.15
CA LEU A 13 20.85 -30.23 17.94
C LEU A 13 19.39 -30.61 18.26
N GLN A 14 19.18 -31.52 19.22
CA GLN A 14 17.85 -31.89 19.71
C GLN A 14 17.04 -30.70 20.24
N ARG A 15 17.71 -29.70 20.82
CA ARG A 15 17.09 -28.46 21.32
C ARG A 15 16.89 -27.39 20.24
N GLY A 16 17.09 -27.73 18.96
CA GLY A 16 16.94 -26.80 17.85
C GLY A 16 18.02 -25.71 17.80
N ARG A 17 19.22 -25.98 18.36
CA ARG A 17 20.37 -25.06 18.37
C ARG A 17 21.51 -25.59 17.48
N PRO A 18 21.30 -25.71 16.15
CA PRO A 18 22.26 -26.32 15.24
C PRO A 18 23.61 -25.59 15.21
N GLU A 19 23.65 -24.27 15.40
CA GLU A 19 24.90 -23.50 15.44
C GLU A 19 25.75 -23.86 16.66
N ARG A 20 25.13 -24.09 17.83
CA ARG A 20 25.84 -24.54 19.03
C ARG A 20 26.28 -26.00 18.90
N ALA A 21 25.46 -26.83 18.26
CA ALA A 21 25.83 -28.21 17.96
C ALA A 21 27.05 -28.26 17.02
N TRP A 22 27.10 -27.39 16.01
CA TRP A 22 28.24 -27.29 15.09
C TRP A 22 29.55 -26.99 15.80
N ILE A 23 29.54 -26.01 16.72
CA ILE A 23 30.74 -25.63 17.47
C ILE A 23 31.34 -26.85 18.20
N GLU A 24 30.49 -27.66 18.84
CA GLU A 24 30.95 -28.85 19.56
C GLU A 24 31.40 -29.98 18.63
N TYR A 25 30.69 -30.24 17.52
CA TYR A 25 31.11 -31.24 16.54
C TYR A 25 32.41 -30.85 15.84
N ARG A 26 32.62 -29.57 15.52
CA ARG A 26 33.85 -29.07 14.90
C ARG A 26 35.07 -29.34 15.78
N VAL A 27 34.97 -29.12 17.10
CA VAL A 27 36.06 -29.44 18.03
C VAL A 27 36.43 -30.93 18.00
N VAL A 28 35.45 -31.82 17.82
CA VAL A 28 35.71 -33.26 17.68
C VAL A 28 36.39 -33.56 16.35
N LEU A 29 35.92 -32.96 15.25
CA LEU A 29 36.49 -33.15 13.91
C LEU A 29 37.89 -32.53 13.75
N ASP A 30 38.18 -31.43 14.45
CA ASP A 30 39.51 -30.81 14.48
C ASP A 30 40.53 -31.73 15.21
N ALA A 31 40.06 -32.52 16.18
CA ALA A 31 40.89 -33.49 16.89
C ALA A 31 40.96 -34.86 16.20
N GLN A 32 39.87 -35.27 15.56
CA GLN A 32 39.74 -36.53 14.83
C GLN A 32 38.85 -36.33 13.59
N SER A 33 39.47 -36.09 12.45
CA SER A 33 38.78 -35.73 11.20
C SER A 33 37.93 -36.85 10.62
N ASP A 34 38.19 -38.11 10.98
CA ASP A 34 37.47 -39.29 10.50
C ASP A 34 36.45 -39.84 11.50
N ASP A 35 36.14 -39.10 12.57
CA ASP A 35 35.18 -39.54 13.58
C ASP A 35 33.78 -39.72 12.97
N PRO A 36 33.25 -40.96 12.93
CA PRO A 36 32.02 -41.25 12.21
C PRO A 36 30.78 -40.64 12.87
N GLU A 37 30.80 -40.41 14.18
CA GLU A 37 29.67 -39.79 14.89
C GLU A 37 29.64 -38.27 14.65
N ALA A 38 30.79 -37.62 14.64
CA ALA A 38 30.90 -36.20 14.40
C ALA A 38 30.63 -35.84 12.93
N LEU A 39 31.07 -36.68 11.98
CA LEU A 39 30.71 -36.56 10.56
C LEU A 39 29.20 -36.70 10.34
N ARG A 40 28.54 -37.67 11.00
CA ARG A 40 27.07 -37.77 10.98
C ARG A 40 26.41 -36.55 11.61
N GLY A 41 26.96 -36.04 12.71
CA GLY A 41 26.49 -34.83 13.39
C GLY A 41 26.58 -33.57 12.53
N GLN A 42 27.67 -33.40 11.79
CA GLN A 42 27.88 -32.33 10.83
C GLN A 42 26.77 -32.30 9.76
N VAL A 43 26.45 -33.45 9.16
CA VAL A 43 25.35 -33.59 8.19
C VAL A 43 24.02 -33.23 8.85
N ALA A 44 23.73 -33.77 10.05
CA ALA A 44 22.48 -33.50 10.75
C ALA A 44 22.29 -32.02 11.13
N VAL A 45 23.39 -31.31 11.43
CA VAL A 45 23.39 -29.85 11.64
C VAL A 45 23.05 -29.11 10.35
N ALA A 46 23.67 -29.47 9.22
CA ALA A 46 23.39 -28.85 7.93
C ALA A 46 21.92 -29.07 7.51
N ASP A 47 21.38 -30.27 7.73
CA ASP A 47 19.97 -30.60 7.49
C ASP A 47 19.02 -29.73 8.33
N ALA A 48 19.32 -29.55 9.62
CA ALA A 48 18.50 -28.72 10.50
C ALA A 48 18.49 -27.24 10.08
N LEU A 49 19.62 -26.72 9.61
CA LEU A 49 19.74 -25.36 9.07
C LEU A 49 19.02 -25.21 7.71
N ALA A 50 19.12 -26.22 6.84
CA ALA A 50 18.40 -26.27 5.57
C ALA A 50 16.86 -26.28 5.78
N GLN A 51 16.36 -27.08 6.73
CA GLN A 51 14.95 -27.08 7.12
C GLN A 51 14.51 -25.74 7.72
N ARG A 52 15.37 -25.10 8.54
CA ARG A 52 15.09 -23.75 9.06
C ARG A 52 14.99 -22.74 7.93
N SER A 53 15.87 -22.80 6.94
CA SER A 53 15.81 -21.97 5.73
C SER A 53 14.47 -22.14 5.00
N GLN A 54 14.02 -23.38 4.81
CA GLN A 54 12.73 -23.67 4.17
C GLN A 54 11.55 -23.05 4.93
N ARG A 55 11.50 -23.20 6.26
CA ARG A 55 10.45 -22.57 7.09
C ARG A 55 10.44 -21.05 6.96
N LEU A 56 11.61 -20.42 7.07
CA LEU A 56 11.74 -18.96 6.91
C LEU A 56 11.33 -18.49 5.49
N ALA A 57 11.64 -19.28 4.47
CA ALA A 57 11.25 -18.99 3.09
C ALA A 57 9.72 -19.09 2.89
N ALA A 58 9.06 -20.07 3.53
CA ALA A 58 7.60 -20.20 3.52
C ALA A 58 6.92 -18.97 4.18
N ASP A 59 7.55 -18.39 5.20
CA ASP A 59 7.10 -17.16 5.87
C ASP A 59 7.56 -15.86 5.15
N PHE A 60 8.12 -15.96 3.94
CA PHE A 60 8.68 -14.84 3.17
C PHE A 60 9.82 -14.06 3.84
N ARG A 61 10.50 -14.63 4.85
CA ARG A 61 11.66 -14.06 5.55
C ARG A 61 12.97 -14.40 4.83
N PHE A 62 13.10 -13.94 3.58
CA PHE A 62 14.15 -14.42 2.67
C PHE A 62 15.59 -14.16 3.12
N GLY A 63 15.89 -13.00 3.73
CA GLY A 63 17.26 -12.70 4.17
C GLY A 63 17.75 -13.68 5.25
N GLU A 64 16.86 -14.05 6.16
CA GLU A 64 17.15 -15.01 7.21
C GLU A 64 17.21 -16.44 6.65
N ALA A 65 16.34 -16.77 5.69
CA ALA A 65 16.38 -18.04 4.99
C ALA A 65 17.71 -18.25 4.24
N GLU A 66 18.20 -17.21 3.55
CA GLU A 66 19.49 -17.24 2.85
C GLU A 66 20.65 -17.39 3.82
N SER A 67 20.62 -16.65 4.93
CA SER A 67 21.66 -16.72 5.96
C SER A 67 21.76 -18.13 6.55
N ALA A 68 20.63 -18.74 6.91
CA ALA A 68 20.60 -20.11 7.41
C ALA A 68 21.13 -21.14 6.38
N LEU A 69 20.77 -20.97 5.11
CA LEU A 69 21.23 -21.85 4.02
C LEU A 69 22.72 -21.67 3.70
N ALA A 70 23.25 -20.45 3.84
CA ALA A 70 24.67 -20.18 3.67
C ALA A 70 25.50 -20.86 4.77
N VAL A 71 25.02 -20.84 6.03
CA VAL A 71 25.65 -21.58 7.13
C VAL A 71 25.57 -23.09 6.91
N ALA A 72 24.44 -23.62 6.42
CA ALA A 72 24.34 -25.04 6.09
C ALA A 72 25.40 -25.48 5.05
N ARG A 73 25.59 -24.66 4.00
CA ARG A 73 26.58 -24.90 2.94
C ARG A 73 28.03 -24.85 3.41
N SER A 74 28.36 -23.95 4.34
CA SER A 74 29.73 -23.89 4.86
C SER A 74 30.05 -25.08 5.77
N ILE A 75 29.03 -25.74 6.32
CA ILE A 75 29.19 -26.92 7.19
C ILE A 75 29.28 -28.20 6.35
N ALA A 76 28.35 -28.48 5.45
CA ALA A 76 28.35 -29.71 4.67
C ALA A 76 27.84 -29.43 3.24
N PRO A 77 28.71 -28.98 2.31
CA PRO A 77 28.28 -28.50 0.99
C PRO A 77 27.53 -29.56 0.16
N ASP A 78 27.86 -30.84 0.36
CA ASP A 78 27.31 -31.97 -0.39
C ASP A 78 26.04 -32.57 0.25
N ALA A 79 25.51 -31.98 1.33
CA ALA A 79 24.30 -32.46 1.97
C ALA A 79 23.08 -32.28 1.05
N THR A 80 22.33 -33.37 0.80
CA THR A 80 21.17 -33.36 -0.10
C THR A 80 20.07 -32.38 0.34
N ALA A 81 19.93 -32.13 1.65
CA ALA A 81 18.98 -31.16 2.18
C ALA A 81 19.25 -29.72 1.70
N ILE A 82 20.50 -29.38 1.37
CA ILE A 82 20.87 -28.05 0.85
C ILE A 82 20.25 -27.83 -0.53
N ALA A 83 20.36 -28.79 -1.44
CA ALA A 83 19.75 -28.70 -2.76
C ALA A 83 18.22 -28.54 -2.65
N ALA A 84 17.58 -29.34 -1.78
CA ALA A 84 16.15 -29.24 -1.53
C ALA A 84 15.75 -27.86 -0.95
N ALA A 85 16.55 -27.29 -0.05
CA ALA A 85 16.32 -25.95 0.51
C ALA A 85 16.54 -24.82 -0.50
N GLN A 86 17.52 -24.95 -1.39
CA GLN A 86 17.74 -24.03 -2.52
C GLN A 86 16.53 -23.98 -3.43
N ASP A 87 16.04 -25.15 -3.87
CA ASP A 87 14.88 -25.26 -4.73
C ASP A 87 13.62 -24.70 -4.05
N HIS A 88 13.43 -24.98 -2.76
CA HIS A 88 12.31 -24.46 -2.00
C HIS A 88 12.37 -22.92 -1.91
N LEU A 89 13.54 -22.35 -1.60
CA LEU A 89 13.74 -20.90 -1.55
C LEU A 89 13.46 -20.24 -2.90
N ALA A 90 13.91 -20.85 -4.01
CA ALA A 90 13.62 -20.37 -5.36
C ALA A 90 12.12 -20.42 -5.67
N ARG A 91 11.43 -21.51 -5.34
CA ARG A 91 9.97 -21.65 -5.51
C ARG A 91 9.19 -20.65 -4.65
N ALA A 92 9.59 -20.43 -3.40
CA ALA A 92 8.97 -19.46 -2.49
C ALA A 92 9.14 -18.01 -2.98
N ARG A 93 10.30 -17.68 -3.55
CA ARG A 93 10.51 -16.39 -4.23
C ARG A 93 9.62 -16.24 -5.46
N GLN A 94 9.48 -17.30 -6.26
CA GLN A 94 8.63 -17.27 -7.42
C GLN A 94 7.15 -17.15 -7.04
N SER A 95 6.70 -17.84 -5.99
CA SER A 95 5.32 -17.73 -5.49
C SER A 95 5.04 -16.33 -4.93
N GLN A 96 5.96 -15.76 -4.14
CA GLN A 96 5.84 -14.37 -3.67
C GLN A 96 5.78 -13.39 -4.83
N ARG A 97 6.62 -13.56 -5.86
CA ARG A 97 6.57 -12.74 -7.08
C ARG A 97 5.28 -12.90 -7.85
N ARG A 98 4.65 -14.08 -7.86
CA ARG A 98 3.31 -14.28 -8.47
C ARG A 98 2.19 -13.60 -7.65
N LEU A 99 2.32 -13.59 -6.32
CA LEU A 99 1.37 -12.93 -5.42
C LEU A 99 1.49 -11.41 -5.47
N GLN A 100 2.71 -10.88 -5.45
CA GLN A 100 3.01 -9.45 -5.52
C GLN A 100 2.90 -8.91 -6.95
N GLY A 101 3.30 -9.73 -7.91
CA GLY A 101 3.18 -9.54 -9.34
C GLY A 101 2.15 -10.51 -9.90
N ALA A 102 0.87 -10.26 -9.63
CA ALA A 102 -0.14 -10.53 -10.64
C ALA A 102 0.25 -9.71 -11.88
N ALA A 103 1.19 -10.25 -12.68
CA ALA A 103 1.63 -9.69 -13.94
C ALA A 103 0.39 -9.39 -14.79
N MET A 104 0.44 -8.30 -15.54
CA MET A 104 -0.68 -7.87 -16.38
C MET A 104 -1.08 -9.01 -17.32
N THR A 105 -2.19 -9.70 -17.02
CA THR A 105 -2.69 -10.76 -17.91
C THR A 105 -3.13 -10.15 -19.24
N PRO A 106 -3.11 -10.88 -20.37
CA PRO A 106 -3.60 -10.35 -21.65
C PRO A 106 -5.03 -9.81 -21.58
N ALA A 107 -5.91 -10.47 -20.80
CA ALA A 107 -7.27 -10.00 -20.56
C ALA A 107 -7.31 -8.67 -19.78
N ARG A 108 -6.50 -8.54 -18.72
CA ARG A 108 -6.40 -7.30 -17.94
C ARG A 108 -5.77 -6.16 -18.75
N GLN A 109 -4.80 -6.47 -19.63
CA GLN A 109 -4.21 -5.53 -20.58
C GLN A 109 -5.23 -5.04 -21.62
N LYS A 110 -6.03 -5.95 -22.20
CA LYS A 110 -7.11 -5.59 -23.13
C LYS A 110 -8.15 -4.70 -22.44
N ARG A 111 -8.56 -5.05 -21.21
CA ARG A 111 -9.50 -4.25 -20.41
C ARG A 111 -8.95 -2.86 -20.09
N LEU A 112 -7.67 -2.76 -19.72
CA LEU A 112 -7.00 -1.47 -19.50
C LEU A 112 -7.05 -0.58 -20.75
N VAL A 113 -6.72 -1.11 -21.92
CA VAL A 113 -6.76 -0.35 -23.18
C VAL A 113 -8.18 0.11 -23.49
N ALA A 114 -9.17 -0.77 -23.34
CA ALA A 114 -10.58 -0.42 -23.55
C ALA A 114 -11.06 0.69 -22.62
N LEU A 115 -10.72 0.63 -21.32
CA LEU A 115 -11.07 1.67 -20.35
C LEU A 115 -10.45 3.02 -20.70
N LEU A 116 -9.18 3.04 -21.12
CA LEU A 116 -8.51 4.28 -21.53
C LEU A 116 -9.12 4.90 -22.79
N GLN A 117 -9.52 4.06 -23.76
CA GLN A 117 -10.24 4.52 -24.96
C GLN A 117 -11.63 5.07 -24.62
N GLN A 118 -12.37 4.37 -23.75
CA GLN A 118 -13.69 4.81 -23.29
C GLN A 118 -13.63 6.11 -22.50
N ALA A 119 -12.63 6.27 -21.62
CA ALA A 119 -12.38 7.51 -20.91
C ALA A 119 -12.13 8.67 -21.87
N ALA A 120 -11.29 8.47 -22.89
CA ALA A 120 -11.02 9.49 -23.92
C ALA A 120 -12.28 9.83 -24.74
N ALA A 121 -13.11 8.84 -25.07
CA ALA A 121 -14.35 9.07 -25.80
C ALA A 121 -15.38 9.86 -24.96
N ALA A 122 -15.51 9.54 -23.66
CA ALA A 122 -16.35 10.29 -22.74
C ALA A 122 -15.83 11.73 -22.55
N GLU A 123 -14.52 11.90 -22.39
CA GLU A 123 -13.86 13.21 -22.31
C GLU A 123 -14.17 14.06 -23.55
N ALA A 124 -14.07 13.48 -24.76
CA ALA A 124 -14.38 14.18 -26.01
C ALA A 124 -15.85 14.63 -26.13
N ARG A 125 -16.78 13.92 -25.47
CA ARG A 125 -18.20 14.31 -25.36
C ARG A 125 -18.48 15.29 -24.22
N GLY A 126 -17.46 15.72 -23.48
CA GLY A 126 -17.62 16.58 -22.30
C GLY A 126 -18.20 15.87 -21.07
N GLN A 127 -18.26 14.54 -21.08
CA GLN A 127 -18.83 13.70 -20.03
C GLN A 127 -17.80 13.44 -18.93
N LEU A 128 -17.41 14.50 -18.19
CA LEU A 128 -16.37 14.39 -17.17
C LEU A 128 -16.78 13.50 -16.00
N LEU A 129 -17.90 13.85 -15.33
CA LEU A 129 -18.43 13.18 -14.13
C LEU A 129 -19.79 12.53 -14.35
N LEU A 130 -20.48 12.90 -15.42
CA LEU A 130 -21.82 12.41 -15.74
C LEU A 130 -21.83 11.75 -17.13
N PRO A 131 -22.61 10.67 -17.32
CA PRO A 131 -23.39 9.96 -16.29
C PRO A 131 -22.49 9.13 -15.35
N VAL A 132 -22.95 8.92 -14.11
CA VAL A 132 -22.22 8.13 -13.10
C VAL A 132 -22.01 6.69 -13.59
N GLY A 133 -20.80 6.16 -13.42
CA GLY A 133 -20.40 4.81 -13.86
C GLY A 133 -19.79 4.77 -15.27
N ASP A 134 -20.18 5.71 -16.12
CA ASP A 134 -19.76 5.77 -17.54
C ASP A 134 -18.98 7.04 -17.90
N SER A 135 -18.74 7.91 -16.93
CA SER A 135 -18.01 9.16 -17.10
C SER A 135 -16.53 8.94 -17.42
N ALA A 136 -15.89 9.96 -18.00
CA ALA A 136 -14.45 9.94 -18.27
C ALA A 136 -13.64 9.65 -16.99
N PHE A 137 -14.06 10.27 -15.87
CA PHE A 137 -13.45 10.05 -14.57
C PHE A 137 -13.65 8.62 -14.07
N ASP A 138 -14.85 8.05 -14.16
CA ASP A 138 -15.13 6.67 -13.70
C ASP A 138 -14.33 5.62 -14.48
N ARG A 139 -14.26 5.76 -15.81
CA ARG A 139 -13.47 4.84 -16.65
C ARG A 139 -11.98 4.93 -16.35
N LEU A 140 -11.48 6.12 -16.05
CA LEU A 140 -10.09 6.31 -15.67
C LEU A 140 -9.80 5.77 -14.26
N ARG A 141 -10.71 5.94 -13.29
CA ARG A 141 -10.58 5.34 -11.95
C ARG A 141 -10.52 3.81 -12.03
N ALA A 142 -11.40 3.20 -12.83
CA ALA A 142 -11.34 1.76 -13.09
C ALA A 142 -10.01 1.32 -13.75
N ALA A 143 -9.42 2.16 -14.61
CA ALA A 143 -8.10 1.91 -15.18
C ALA A 143 -6.97 2.02 -14.12
N GLN A 144 -7.07 2.96 -13.18
CA GLN A 144 -6.13 3.11 -12.06
C GLN A 144 -6.18 1.90 -11.12
N GLU A 145 -7.35 1.32 -10.86
CA GLU A 145 -7.49 0.08 -10.07
C GLU A 145 -6.79 -1.11 -10.76
N ILE A 146 -6.78 -1.12 -12.10
CA ILE A 146 -6.08 -2.15 -12.88
C ILE A 146 -4.57 -1.96 -12.86
N ALA A 147 -4.08 -0.74 -13.11
CA ALA A 147 -2.66 -0.46 -13.32
C ALA A 147 -2.26 0.95 -12.83
N PRO A 148 -2.19 1.18 -11.50
CA PRO A 148 -2.04 2.54 -10.95
C PRO A 148 -0.71 3.21 -11.31
N ARG A 149 0.32 2.40 -11.62
CA ARG A 149 1.66 2.87 -12.00
C ARG A 149 1.90 2.91 -13.51
N ASP A 150 0.95 2.47 -14.32
CA ASP A 150 1.10 2.44 -15.79
C ASP A 150 1.24 3.87 -16.34
N PRO A 151 2.24 4.14 -17.19
CA PRO A 151 2.49 5.49 -17.72
C PRO A 151 1.32 6.01 -18.57
N ARG A 152 0.55 5.14 -19.23
CA ARG A 152 -0.62 5.53 -20.03
C ARG A 152 -1.76 6.02 -19.14
N VAL A 153 -1.96 5.38 -17.98
CA VAL A 153 -2.95 5.80 -16.98
C VAL A 153 -2.57 7.16 -16.40
N ARG A 154 -1.30 7.34 -16.02
CA ARG A 154 -0.80 8.65 -15.53
C ARG A 154 -0.95 9.76 -16.57
N ARG A 155 -0.63 9.49 -17.84
CA ARG A 155 -0.81 10.44 -18.94
C ARG A 155 -2.29 10.78 -19.16
N ALA A 156 -3.18 9.80 -19.08
CA ALA A 156 -4.61 10.04 -19.19
C ALA A 156 -5.15 10.90 -18.03
N ALA A 157 -4.69 10.66 -16.80
CA ALA A 157 -5.05 11.48 -15.65
C ALA A 157 -4.60 12.93 -15.78
N ALA A 158 -3.34 13.15 -16.17
CA ALA A 158 -2.81 14.48 -16.42
C ALA A 158 -3.57 15.22 -17.53
N ARG A 159 -4.02 14.51 -18.57
CA ARG A 159 -4.82 15.12 -19.65
C ARG A 159 -6.22 15.52 -19.19
N LEU A 160 -6.84 14.72 -18.32
CA LEU A 160 -8.21 14.96 -17.86
C LEU A 160 -8.29 16.06 -16.77
N ALA A 161 -7.22 16.27 -16.01
CA ALA A 161 -7.22 17.19 -14.87
C ALA A 161 -7.63 18.65 -15.21
N PRO A 162 -7.20 19.26 -16.32
CA PRO A 162 -7.70 20.57 -16.74
C PRO A 162 -9.22 20.62 -16.92
N ALA A 163 -9.87 19.53 -17.35
CA ALA A 163 -11.32 19.47 -17.46
C ALA A 163 -11.99 19.48 -16.07
N ALA A 164 -11.41 18.78 -15.09
CA ALA A 164 -11.89 18.79 -13.70
C ALA A 164 -11.75 20.16 -13.05
N ARG A 165 -10.65 20.87 -13.32
CA ARG A 165 -10.50 22.27 -12.91
C ARG A 165 -11.59 23.17 -13.52
N ARG A 166 -11.84 23.06 -14.83
CA ARG A 166 -12.91 23.86 -15.50
C ARG A 166 -14.31 23.52 -14.97
N CYS A 167 -14.56 22.25 -14.64
CA CYS A 167 -15.78 21.80 -13.97
C CYS A 167 -15.94 22.56 -12.65
N PHE A 168 -14.93 22.52 -11.78
CA PHE A 168 -14.94 23.21 -10.50
C PHE A 168 -15.23 24.70 -10.65
N ASP A 169 -14.49 25.40 -11.52
CA ASP A 169 -14.66 26.84 -11.72
C ASP A 169 -16.05 27.20 -12.26
N ARG A 170 -16.65 26.35 -13.12
CA ARG A 170 -18.01 26.55 -13.63
C ARG A 170 -19.06 26.32 -12.54
N GLU A 171 -18.98 25.21 -11.82
CA GLU A 171 -19.97 24.86 -10.78
C GLU A 171 -19.91 25.86 -9.62
N LEU A 172 -18.72 26.28 -9.20
CA LEU A 172 -18.56 27.27 -8.13
C LEU A 172 -19.13 28.64 -8.54
N ARG A 173 -18.87 29.10 -9.77
CA ARG A 173 -19.46 30.35 -10.29
C ARG A 173 -20.97 30.27 -10.38
N GLY A 174 -21.51 29.10 -10.72
CA GLY A 174 -22.96 28.84 -10.75
C GLY A 174 -23.60 28.61 -9.38
N ASN A 175 -22.89 28.82 -8.26
CA ASN A 175 -23.36 28.52 -6.90
C ASN A 175 -23.80 27.06 -6.69
N ARG A 176 -23.31 26.12 -7.50
CA ARG A 176 -23.60 24.69 -7.39
C ARG A 176 -22.52 24.04 -6.51
N VAL A 177 -22.57 24.32 -5.22
CA VAL A 177 -21.48 24.02 -4.27
C VAL A 177 -21.22 22.51 -4.11
N LEU A 178 -22.27 21.68 -4.16
CA LEU A 178 -22.12 20.22 -4.14
C LEU A 178 -21.47 19.69 -5.42
N ALA A 179 -21.90 20.16 -6.60
CA ALA A 179 -21.26 19.77 -7.86
C ALA A 179 -19.81 20.26 -7.93
N ALA A 180 -19.51 21.46 -7.43
CA ALA A 180 -18.15 21.96 -7.30
C ALA A 180 -17.30 21.06 -6.39
N ARG A 181 -17.88 20.51 -5.31
CA ARG A 181 -17.21 19.54 -4.45
C ARG A 181 -16.80 18.29 -5.21
N GLU A 182 -17.71 17.71 -5.98
CA GLU A 182 -17.42 16.53 -6.81
C GLU A 182 -16.30 16.83 -7.83
N CYS A 183 -16.33 18.00 -8.47
CA CYS A 183 -15.26 18.39 -9.42
C CYS A 183 -13.88 18.51 -8.74
N VAL A 184 -13.79 19.08 -7.53
CA VAL A 184 -12.49 19.23 -6.83
C VAL A 184 -11.98 17.89 -6.29
N ASP A 185 -12.88 17.02 -5.81
CA ASP A 185 -12.51 15.68 -5.37
C ASP A 185 -12.00 14.84 -6.56
N ALA A 186 -12.65 14.94 -7.72
CA ALA A 186 -12.17 14.33 -8.96
C ALA A 186 -10.81 14.91 -9.40
N TRP A 187 -10.62 16.23 -9.34
CA TRP A 187 -9.33 16.86 -9.65
C TRP A 187 -8.21 16.36 -8.72
N GLN A 188 -8.48 16.28 -7.42
CA GLN A 188 -7.53 15.75 -6.43
C GLN A 188 -7.17 14.29 -6.72
N ALA A 189 -8.12 13.46 -7.16
CA ALA A 189 -7.84 12.07 -7.52
C ALA A 189 -6.97 11.92 -8.79
N LEU A 190 -6.97 12.92 -9.68
CA LEU A 190 -6.20 12.91 -10.92
C LEU A 190 -4.75 13.40 -10.75
N GLU A 191 -4.53 14.43 -9.93
CA GLU A 191 -3.21 15.08 -9.76
C GLU A 191 -2.60 14.92 -8.36
N GLY A 192 -3.36 14.39 -7.40
CA GLY A 192 -2.99 14.42 -5.98
C GLY A 192 -3.17 15.80 -5.36
N ALA A 193 -2.51 16.03 -4.22
CA ALA A 193 -2.57 17.28 -3.46
C ALA A 193 -1.68 18.38 -4.09
N SER A 194 -2.07 18.89 -5.26
CA SER A 194 -1.38 20.01 -5.92
C SER A 194 -1.77 21.36 -5.29
N ALA A 195 -0.93 22.38 -5.47
CA ALA A 195 -1.25 23.74 -4.99
C ALA A 195 -2.58 24.26 -5.56
N GLY A 196 -2.91 23.91 -6.81
CA GLY A 196 -4.19 24.25 -7.44
C GLY A 196 -5.39 23.60 -6.75
N VAL A 197 -5.28 22.32 -6.36
CA VAL A 197 -6.31 21.61 -5.61
C VAL A 197 -6.50 22.21 -4.22
N LEU A 198 -5.41 22.50 -3.51
CA LEU A 198 -5.47 23.13 -2.18
C LEU A 198 -6.18 24.49 -2.24
N GLU A 199 -5.86 25.32 -3.22
CA GLU A 199 -6.51 26.62 -3.41
C GLU A 199 -8.00 26.46 -3.79
N ALA A 200 -8.35 25.50 -4.64
CA ALA A 200 -9.74 25.20 -4.97
C ALA A 200 -10.55 24.75 -3.74
N ARG A 201 -9.98 23.90 -2.88
CA ARG A 201 -10.60 23.47 -1.62
C ARG A 201 -10.82 24.65 -0.68
N ARG A 202 -9.84 25.55 -0.56
CA ARG A 202 -9.97 26.78 0.23
C ARG A 202 -11.10 27.68 -0.29
N ARG A 203 -11.16 27.94 -1.60
CA ARG A 203 -12.24 28.72 -2.22
C ARG A 203 -13.62 28.09 -1.96
N LEU A 204 -13.71 26.77 -2.02
CA LEU A 204 -14.95 26.04 -1.72
C LEU A 204 -15.31 26.12 -0.23
N ALA A 205 -14.33 26.03 0.67
CA ALA A 205 -14.54 26.19 2.11
C ALA A 205 -15.07 27.59 2.44
N GLN A 206 -14.49 28.65 1.85
CA GLN A 206 -14.97 30.02 2.00
C GLN A 206 -16.41 30.17 1.50
N ARG A 207 -16.79 29.51 0.40
CA ARG A 207 -18.18 29.51 -0.08
C ARG A 207 -19.13 28.86 0.93
N TRP A 208 -18.74 27.75 1.54
CA TRP A 208 -19.52 27.12 2.62
C TRP A 208 -19.62 27.99 3.87
N VAL A 209 -18.57 28.73 4.24
CA VAL A 209 -18.61 29.71 5.35
C VAL A 209 -19.66 30.80 5.08
N ALA A 210 -19.69 31.34 3.86
CA ALA A 210 -20.68 32.34 3.47
C ALA A 210 -22.11 31.79 3.56
N ILE A 211 -22.36 30.58 3.04
CA ILE A 211 -23.65 29.89 3.18
C ILE A 211 -24.01 29.70 4.65
N GLY A 212 -23.08 29.22 5.48
CA GLY A 212 -23.34 29.01 6.91
C GLY A 212 -23.70 30.30 7.65
N THR A 213 -23.06 31.41 7.28
CA THR A 213 -23.33 32.73 7.86
C THR A 213 -24.70 33.25 7.46
N GLU A 214 -25.09 33.10 6.20
CA GLU A 214 -26.42 33.45 5.71
C GLU A 214 -27.51 32.63 6.41
N ARG A 215 -27.34 31.31 6.46
CA ARG A 215 -28.26 30.37 7.12
C ARG A 215 -28.42 30.67 8.61
N LEU A 216 -27.32 31.02 9.28
CA LEU A 216 -27.36 31.45 10.67
C LEU A 216 -28.14 32.75 10.85
N GLY A 217 -27.96 33.72 9.96
CA GLY A 217 -28.74 34.97 9.96
C GLY A 217 -30.24 34.75 9.77
N ALA A 218 -30.63 33.72 9.03
CA ALA A 218 -32.01 33.28 8.86
C ALA A 218 -32.55 32.43 10.03
N GLY A 219 -31.76 32.18 11.08
CA GLY A 219 -32.15 31.31 12.20
C GLY A 219 -32.09 29.81 11.90
N GLU A 220 -31.59 29.40 10.74
CA GLU A 220 -31.50 28.01 10.31
C GLU A 220 -30.25 27.32 10.91
N LEU A 221 -30.27 27.10 12.23
CA LEU A 221 -29.12 26.60 13.00
C LEU A 221 -28.55 25.29 12.46
N ALA A 222 -29.39 24.31 12.12
CA ALA A 222 -28.94 23.00 11.62
C ALA A 222 -28.26 23.11 10.24
N ALA A 223 -28.78 23.96 9.35
CA ALA A 223 -28.19 24.21 8.04
C ALA A 223 -26.83 24.92 8.18
N ALA A 224 -26.74 25.91 9.08
CA ALA A 224 -25.50 26.61 9.37
C ALA A 224 -24.43 25.68 9.99
N GLN A 225 -24.81 24.75 10.88
CA GLN A 225 -23.91 23.73 11.42
C GLN A 225 -23.39 22.79 10.32
N SER A 226 -24.27 22.34 9.42
CA SER A 226 -23.89 21.48 8.29
C SER A 226 -22.90 22.18 7.35
N ALA A 227 -23.13 23.46 7.06
CA ALA A 227 -22.22 24.28 6.27
C ALA A 227 -20.85 24.48 6.95
N LEU A 228 -20.83 24.70 8.27
CA LEU A 228 -19.58 24.79 9.04
C LEU A 228 -18.78 23.47 8.98
N ALA A 229 -19.45 22.32 9.13
CA ALA A 229 -18.81 21.01 9.04
C ALA A 229 -18.22 20.77 7.64
N ALA A 230 -18.97 21.12 6.58
CA ALA A 230 -18.50 21.03 5.20
C ALA A 230 -17.27 21.91 4.94
N ALA A 231 -17.27 23.15 5.42
CA ALA A 231 -16.12 24.06 5.32
C ALA A 231 -14.89 23.50 6.03
N ARG A 232 -15.04 23.01 7.26
CA ARG A 232 -13.93 22.46 8.06
C ARG A 232 -13.32 21.20 7.43
N GLY A 233 -14.14 20.35 6.82
CA GLY A 233 -13.67 19.17 6.09
C GLY A 233 -12.92 19.50 4.80
N LEU A 234 -13.06 20.73 4.27
CA LEU A 234 -12.36 21.19 3.07
C LEU A 234 -11.02 21.83 3.40
N ASP A 235 -11.05 22.82 4.29
CA ASP A 235 -9.90 23.56 4.78
C ASP A 235 -10.21 24.02 6.22
N SER A 236 -9.50 23.45 7.19
CA SER A 236 -9.68 23.77 8.62
C SER A 236 -9.23 25.19 8.97
N THR A 237 -8.46 25.83 8.09
CA THR A 237 -7.92 27.18 8.25
C THR A 237 -8.63 28.21 7.37
N ALA A 238 -9.77 27.84 6.79
CA ALA A 238 -10.52 28.72 5.89
C ALA A 238 -10.90 30.04 6.59
N PRO A 239 -10.69 31.20 5.94
CA PRO A 239 -11.11 32.49 6.47
C PRO A 239 -12.60 32.51 6.86
N GLY A 240 -12.91 33.07 8.03
CA GLY A 240 -14.28 33.18 8.56
C GLY A 240 -14.83 31.92 9.23
N LEU A 241 -14.13 30.79 9.18
CA LEU A 241 -14.58 29.53 9.79
C LEU A 241 -14.72 29.63 11.31
N ASP A 242 -13.75 30.25 11.99
CA ASP A 242 -13.77 30.41 13.45
C ASP A 242 -14.84 31.38 13.93
N GLU A 243 -15.09 32.45 13.17
CA GLU A 243 -16.17 33.40 13.45
C GLU A 243 -17.54 32.73 13.34
N LEU A 244 -17.78 32.00 12.24
CA LEU A 244 -19.01 31.22 12.07
C LEU A 244 -19.21 30.21 13.21
N ALA A 245 -18.15 29.50 13.60
CA ALA A 245 -18.19 28.55 14.71
C ALA A 245 -18.48 29.22 16.07
N ARG A 246 -17.96 30.42 16.33
CA ARG A 246 -18.29 31.19 17.54
C ARG A 246 -19.75 31.63 17.56
N ARG A 247 -20.25 32.21 16.47
CA ARG A 247 -21.64 32.67 16.37
C ARG A 247 -22.65 31.53 16.49
N LEU A 248 -22.36 30.38 15.88
CA LEU A 248 -23.18 29.17 16.03
C LEU A 248 -23.27 28.68 17.47
N ARG A 249 -22.16 28.69 18.21
CA ARG A 249 -22.15 28.34 19.64
C ARG A 249 -22.99 29.31 20.47
N ALA A 250 -22.89 30.60 20.21
CA ALA A 250 -23.68 31.62 20.89
C ALA A 250 -25.19 31.45 20.61
N ALA A 251 -25.57 31.26 19.34
CA ALA A 251 -26.96 31.08 18.97
C ALA A 251 -27.56 29.78 19.55
N ALA A 252 -26.80 28.67 19.55
CA ALA A 252 -27.24 27.41 20.17
C ALA A 252 -27.33 27.47 21.71
N ALA A 253 -26.66 28.43 22.36
CA ALA A 253 -26.82 28.68 23.79
C ALA A 253 -28.05 29.54 24.08
N ALA A 254 -28.41 30.47 23.19
CA ALA A 254 -29.59 31.31 23.32
C ALA A 254 -30.92 30.60 22.97
N SER A 255 -30.85 29.49 22.22
CA SER A 255 -32.01 28.65 21.89
C SER A 255 -32.24 27.50 22.88
N ARG A 256 -31.47 27.44 23.97
CA ARG A 256 -31.66 26.52 25.10
C ARG A 256 -32.35 27.24 26.24
#